data_AF-A0AAJ0MNJ0-F1
#
_entry.id   AF-A0AAJ0MNJ0-F1
#
_cell.length_a   1.000
_cell.length_b   1.000
_cell.length_c   1.000
_cell.angle_alpha   90.00
_cell.angle_beta   90.00
_cell.angle_gamma   90.00
#
_symmetry.space_group_name_H-M   'P 1'
#
loop_
_entity.id
_entity.type
_entity.pdbx_description
1 polymer ?
#
loop_
_entity_poly.entity_id
_entity_poly.type
_entity_poly.pdbx_seq_one_letter_code
_entity_poly.pdbx_strand_id
1 'polypeptide(L)'
;MGITAILQRLHLLRSEEWDPPTPLDHLLTDMQSWPFFVIPIHLHFLRLVVTHLYHLFLFLRGHAFHPPSHISPIRVVCISDTHNYELDLARIPDGEGGLLIHAGDLTDDGSRESIQRQLDWLGEVRRRKGFERVLVVAGNHDGWLDKEGARQVLFGEGSKGDAELTWPEGVQYLDGMAGEGENGGVMTIEFEGRAKGRRLNVWGWGGVPRCGGPEHAFQYDRASHPWTNRIPVETDILITHTPPRHHLDLGLGCAGLLAELWRVKPKLHVFGHVHWGAGREAVYYDECQRAYESLMARGADVPFPPAFPSIFSFPASVSAVSQSASQNRQEPRSKMREKQKPTNLVNFLLLPVYFGLALSLYFGKVFERVWMDSMDAARVIWHGTTAVVWKWVMQGPGSNNGALLVNASVTYGNTGKVINPVQVVEL
;
A
#
# COMPACT_ATOMS: atom_id res chain seq x y z
N MET A 1 -28.56 -8.83 -16.01
CA MET A 1 -27.30 -8.85 -15.25
C MET A 1 -26.18 -8.59 -16.26
N GLY A 2 -25.36 -7.55 -16.06
CA GLY A 2 -24.27 -7.22 -17.00
C GLY A 2 -23.16 -8.27 -16.97
N ILE A 3 -22.33 -8.34 -18.02
CA ILE A 3 -21.22 -9.31 -18.13
C ILE A 3 -20.27 -9.22 -16.93
N THR A 4 -19.92 -8.01 -16.47
CA THR A 4 -19.07 -7.80 -15.29
C THR A 4 -19.64 -8.47 -14.03
N ALA A 5 -20.93 -8.29 -13.76
CA ALA A 5 -21.59 -8.89 -12.60
C ALA A 5 -21.64 -10.42 -12.66
N ILE A 6 -21.72 -10.99 -13.87
CA ILE A 6 -21.62 -12.45 -14.08
C ILE A 6 -20.19 -12.92 -13.78
N LEU A 7 -19.17 -12.22 -14.30
CA LEU A 7 -17.77 -12.57 -14.09
C LEU A 7 -17.36 -12.45 -12.62
N GLN A 8 -17.80 -11.41 -11.91
CA GLN A 8 -17.57 -11.26 -10.47
C GLN A 8 -18.26 -12.39 -9.68
N ARG A 9 -19.51 -12.74 -10.03
CA ARG A 9 -20.24 -13.86 -9.40
C ARG A 9 -19.57 -15.22 -9.63
N LEU A 10 -18.84 -15.37 -10.73
CA LEU A 10 -18.05 -16.55 -11.05
C LEU A 10 -16.62 -16.49 -10.48
N HIS A 11 -16.28 -15.47 -9.71
CA HIS A 11 -14.92 -15.20 -9.20
C HIS A 11 -13.86 -15.13 -10.29
N LEU A 12 -14.28 -14.74 -11.50
CA LEU A 12 -13.39 -14.49 -12.63
C LEU A 12 -12.94 -13.03 -12.70
N LEU A 13 -13.56 -12.12 -11.96
CA LEU A 13 -13.09 -10.75 -11.76
C LEU A 13 -13.20 -10.40 -10.30
N ARG A 14 -12.30 -9.56 -9.80
CA ARG A 14 -12.38 -9.02 -8.44
C ARG A 14 -13.63 -8.14 -8.29
N SER A 15 -14.24 -8.17 -7.11
CA SER A 15 -15.42 -7.37 -6.82
C SER A 15 -15.02 -5.94 -6.49
N GLU A 16 -14.00 -5.81 -5.64
CA GLU A 16 -13.47 -4.54 -5.15
C GLU A 16 -11.96 -4.45 -5.38
N GLU A 17 -11.38 -3.25 -5.28
CA GLU A 17 -9.93 -3.06 -5.39
C GLU A 17 -9.14 -3.73 -4.26
N TRP A 18 -9.80 -3.94 -3.12
CA TRP A 18 -9.30 -4.60 -1.91
C TRP A 18 -9.27 -6.12 -2.02
N ASP A 19 -9.83 -6.70 -3.09
CA ASP A 19 -9.73 -8.12 -3.38
C ASP A 19 -8.51 -8.42 -4.28
N PRO A 20 -7.88 -9.61 -4.15
CA PRO A 20 -6.78 -10.00 -5.00
C PRO A 20 -7.19 -9.98 -6.48
N PRO A 21 -6.35 -9.45 -7.37
CA PRO A 21 -6.63 -9.49 -8.80
C PRO A 21 -6.65 -10.94 -9.28
N THR A 22 -7.64 -11.26 -10.12
CA THR A 22 -7.73 -12.52 -10.82
C THR A 22 -6.85 -12.51 -12.08
N PRO A 23 -6.58 -13.67 -12.71
CA PRO A 23 -5.91 -13.70 -14.02
C PRO A 23 -6.63 -12.87 -15.09
N LEU A 24 -7.96 -12.75 -15.03
CA LEU A 24 -8.73 -11.94 -15.96
C LEU A 24 -8.62 -10.44 -15.64
N ASP A 25 -8.50 -10.05 -14.36
CA ASP A 25 -8.24 -8.65 -14.00
C ASP A 25 -6.92 -8.17 -14.60
N HIS A 26 -5.89 -9.01 -14.56
CA HIS A 26 -4.61 -8.74 -15.22
C HIS A 26 -4.80 -8.60 -16.74
N LEU A 27 -5.51 -9.54 -17.37
CA LEU A 27 -5.78 -9.47 -18.81
C LEU A 27 -6.59 -8.22 -19.22
N LEU A 28 -7.58 -7.80 -18.43
CA LEU A 28 -8.45 -6.66 -18.76
C LEU A 28 -7.78 -5.31 -18.51
N THR A 29 -6.97 -5.19 -17.46
CA THR A 29 -6.17 -3.98 -17.19
C THR A 29 -5.24 -3.69 -18.39
N ASP A 30 -4.71 -4.76 -18.99
CA ASP A 30 -3.87 -4.71 -20.20
C ASP A 30 -4.66 -4.30 -21.45
N MET A 31 -5.91 -4.76 -21.58
CA MET A 31 -6.78 -4.43 -22.73
C MET A 31 -7.30 -2.99 -22.69
N GLN A 32 -7.57 -2.44 -21.50
CA GLN A 32 -8.06 -1.06 -21.37
C GLN A 32 -6.98 -0.01 -21.67
N SER A 33 -5.71 -0.38 -21.55
CA SER A 33 -4.60 0.53 -21.78
C SER A 33 -4.04 0.46 -23.22
N TRP A 34 -4.35 -0.57 -24.03
CA TRP A 34 -3.66 -0.82 -25.31
C TRP A 34 -4.55 -1.44 -26.41
N PRO A 35 -4.77 -0.77 -27.56
CA PRO A 35 -5.60 -1.30 -28.65
C PRO A 35 -4.93 -2.39 -29.52
N PHE A 36 -3.68 -2.80 -29.22
CA PHE A 36 -2.95 -3.85 -29.94
C PHE A 36 -2.47 -4.96 -29.00
N PHE A 37 -3.08 -6.14 -29.15
CA PHE A 37 -3.19 -7.23 -28.16
C PHE A 37 -1.91 -8.03 -27.81
N VAL A 38 -0.78 -7.84 -28.50
CA VAL A 38 0.33 -8.81 -28.43
C VAL A 38 1.42 -8.44 -27.40
N ILE A 39 1.66 -7.15 -27.18
CA ILE A 39 2.81 -6.68 -26.37
C ILE A 39 2.53 -6.66 -24.85
N PRO A 40 1.33 -6.32 -24.37
CA PRO A 40 1.02 -6.30 -22.93
C PRO A 40 1.13 -7.69 -22.25
N ILE A 41 0.67 -8.75 -22.94
CA ILE A 41 0.66 -10.13 -22.41
C ILE A 41 2.08 -10.61 -22.08
N HIS A 42 3.06 -10.30 -22.94
CA HIS A 42 4.46 -10.69 -22.70
C HIS A 42 5.05 -10.01 -21.46
N LEU A 43 4.69 -8.75 -21.19
CA LEU A 43 5.21 -8.01 -20.05
C LEU A 43 4.60 -8.49 -18.73
N HIS A 44 3.31 -8.83 -18.71
CA HIS A 44 2.70 -9.41 -17.52
C HIS A 44 3.26 -10.81 -17.21
N PHE A 45 3.40 -11.66 -18.24
CA PHE A 45 4.03 -12.98 -18.06
C PHE A 45 5.47 -12.86 -17.57
N LEU A 46 6.26 -11.94 -18.15
CA LEU A 46 7.61 -11.65 -17.69
C LEU A 46 7.62 -11.27 -16.20
N ARG A 47 6.74 -10.37 -15.78
CA ARG A 47 6.63 -9.96 -14.38
C ARG A 47 6.24 -11.11 -13.48
N LEU A 48 5.23 -11.90 -13.83
CA LEU A 48 4.82 -13.05 -13.05
C LEU A 48 6.00 -14.01 -12.81
N VAL A 49 6.74 -14.33 -13.88
CA VAL A 49 7.93 -15.18 -13.81
C VAL A 49 9.01 -14.53 -12.94
N VAL A 50 9.31 -13.25 -13.13
CA VAL A 50 10.34 -12.53 -12.35
C VAL A 50 9.95 -12.41 -10.89
N THR A 51 8.67 -12.18 -10.56
CA THR A 51 8.16 -12.17 -9.19
C THR A 51 8.37 -13.52 -8.53
N HIS A 52 8.12 -14.63 -9.22
CA HIS A 52 8.37 -15.97 -8.67
C HIS A 52 9.87 -16.22 -8.48
N LEU A 53 10.71 -15.80 -9.42
CA LEU A 53 12.17 -15.91 -9.30
C LEU A 53 12.71 -15.05 -8.15
N TYR A 54 12.20 -13.83 -7.98
CA TYR A 54 12.56 -12.95 -6.87
C TYR A 54 12.26 -13.60 -5.52
N HIS A 55 11.05 -14.14 -5.32
CA HIS A 55 10.71 -14.85 -4.08
C HIS A 55 11.53 -16.13 -3.89
N LEU A 56 11.87 -16.83 -4.97
CA LEU A 56 12.81 -17.95 -4.90
C LEU A 56 14.19 -17.49 -4.43
N PHE A 57 14.70 -16.36 -4.90
CA PHE A 57 15.97 -15.81 -4.42
C PHE A 57 15.89 -15.42 -2.94
N LEU A 58 14.80 -14.78 -2.49
CA LEU A 58 14.60 -14.47 -1.07
C LEU A 58 14.64 -15.75 -0.22
N PHE A 59 13.91 -16.80 -0.66
CA PHE A 59 13.91 -18.09 0.00
C PHE A 59 15.31 -18.70 0.07
N LEU A 60 16.03 -18.73 -1.07
CA LEU A 60 17.37 -19.28 -1.15
C LEU A 60 18.41 -18.47 -0.35
N ARG A 61 18.20 -17.18 -0.10
CA ARG A 61 19.07 -16.36 0.76
C ARG A 61 18.92 -16.67 2.25
N GLY A 62 17.81 -17.31 2.65
CA GLY A 62 17.51 -17.63 4.04
C GLY A 62 16.94 -16.45 4.83
N HIS A 63 17.04 -16.51 6.17
CA HIS A 63 16.46 -15.51 7.07
C HIS A 63 17.09 -14.11 6.89
N ALA A 64 16.26 -13.07 6.99
CA ALA A 64 16.68 -11.66 6.86
C ALA A 64 17.76 -11.27 7.88
N PHE A 65 17.67 -11.82 9.08
CA PHE A 65 18.67 -11.69 10.14
C PHE A 65 18.54 -12.86 11.11
N HIS A 66 19.59 -13.11 11.89
CA HIS A 66 19.57 -14.01 13.05
C HIS A 66 20.09 -13.26 14.27
N PRO A 67 19.33 -13.22 15.39
CA PRO A 67 19.89 -12.72 16.64
C PRO A 67 21.12 -13.58 17.02
N PRO A 68 22.24 -12.96 17.45
CA PRO A 68 23.42 -13.72 17.86
C PRO A 68 23.09 -14.69 18.99
N SER A 69 23.59 -15.92 18.93
CA SER A 69 23.24 -17.00 19.89
C SER A 69 23.63 -16.73 21.35
N HIS A 70 24.48 -15.73 21.59
CA HIS A 70 24.95 -15.33 22.93
C HIS A 70 24.13 -14.18 23.52
N ILE A 71 23.16 -13.63 22.78
CA ILE A 71 22.30 -12.53 23.21
C ILE A 71 20.87 -13.05 23.30
N SER A 72 20.18 -12.76 24.39
CA SER A 72 18.74 -13.02 24.49
C SER A 72 17.98 -12.24 23.42
N PRO A 73 17.19 -12.89 22.56
CA PRO A 73 16.43 -12.19 21.54
C PRO A 73 15.31 -11.36 22.17
N ILE A 74 14.93 -10.29 21.49
CA ILE A 74 13.73 -9.52 21.82
C ILE A 74 12.59 -10.12 21.01
N ARG A 75 11.64 -10.76 21.70
CA ARG A 75 10.43 -11.25 21.08
C ARG A 75 9.49 -10.09 20.76
N VAL A 76 9.02 -10.04 19.52
CA VAL A 76 8.02 -9.08 19.04
C VAL A 76 6.84 -9.86 18.46
N VAL A 77 5.69 -9.72 19.08
CA VAL A 77 4.42 -10.29 18.60
C VAL A 77 3.65 -9.18 17.89
N CYS A 78 3.22 -9.44 16.66
CA CYS A 78 2.63 -8.45 15.78
C CYS A 78 1.20 -8.86 15.40
N ILE A 79 0.27 -7.93 15.59
CA ILE A 79 -1.13 -8.01 15.15
C ILE A 79 -1.57 -6.65 14.55
N SER A 80 -2.63 -6.65 13.77
CA SER A 80 -3.35 -5.46 13.32
C SER A 80 -4.74 -5.87 12.80
N ASP A 81 -5.58 -4.89 12.50
CA ASP A 81 -6.86 -5.12 11.85
C ASP A 81 -7.74 -6.07 12.69
N THR A 82 -7.85 -5.80 13.99
CA THR A 82 -8.70 -6.60 14.89
C THR A 82 -10.16 -6.25 14.72
N HIS A 83 -10.50 -5.03 14.29
CA HIS A 83 -11.88 -4.62 13.95
C HIS A 83 -12.87 -5.02 15.06
N ASN A 84 -12.66 -4.48 16.26
CA ASN A 84 -13.40 -4.78 17.50
C ASN A 84 -13.25 -6.21 18.06
N TYR A 85 -12.54 -7.10 17.39
CA TYR A 85 -12.39 -8.48 17.83
C TYR A 85 -11.28 -8.65 18.86
N GLU A 86 -11.66 -9.07 20.07
CA GLU A 86 -10.72 -9.49 21.11
C GLU A 86 -10.24 -10.93 20.81
N LEU A 87 -9.00 -11.10 20.35
CA LEU A 87 -8.45 -12.43 20.09
C LEU A 87 -8.41 -13.27 21.37
N ASP A 88 -8.73 -14.56 21.23
CA ASP A 88 -8.49 -15.55 22.29
C ASP A 88 -7.00 -15.53 22.67
N LEU A 89 -6.72 -15.44 23.97
CA LEU A 89 -5.37 -15.49 24.52
C LEU A 89 -4.61 -16.75 24.09
N ALA A 90 -5.28 -17.87 23.82
CA ALA A 90 -4.62 -19.07 23.29
C ALA A 90 -3.96 -18.85 21.92
N ARG A 91 -4.44 -17.86 21.14
CA ARG A 91 -3.87 -17.49 19.84
C ARG A 91 -2.73 -16.50 19.94
N ILE A 92 -2.55 -15.85 21.08
CA ILE A 92 -1.47 -14.88 21.32
C ILE A 92 -0.34 -15.61 22.06
N PRO A 93 0.85 -15.75 21.45
CA PRO A 93 2.01 -16.32 22.11
C PRO A 93 2.42 -15.52 23.35
N ASP A 94 3.10 -16.17 24.28
CA ASP A 94 3.64 -15.47 25.45
C ASP A 94 4.73 -14.49 25.02
N GLY A 95 4.72 -13.31 25.64
CA GLY A 95 5.60 -12.20 25.32
C GLY A 95 7.02 -12.35 25.86
N GLU A 96 7.20 -13.12 26.94
CA GLU A 96 8.50 -13.40 27.57
C GLU A 96 9.32 -12.11 27.89
N GLY A 97 8.65 -11.02 28.30
CA GLY A 97 9.28 -9.71 28.51
C GLY A 97 9.64 -8.98 27.22
N GLY A 98 8.99 -9.32 26.10
CA GLY A 98 9.14 -8.69 24.80
C GLY A 98 8.06 -7.63 24.52
N LEU A 99 7.78 -7.40 23.25
CA LEU A 99 6.81 -6.41 22.76
C LEU A 99 5.59 -7.07 22.12
N LEU A 100 4.42 -6.48 22.33
CA LEU A 100 3.26 -6.66 21.46
C LEU A 100 3.09 -5.39 20.62
N ILE A 101 2.85 -5.52 19.33
CA ILE A 101 2.57 -4.41 18.41
C ILE A 101 1.16 -4.60 17.84
N HIS A 102 0.35 -3.55 17.91
CA HIS A 102 -0.92 -3.42 17.19
C HIS A 102 -0.78 -2.35 16.08
N ALA A 103 -0.73 -2.77 14.82
CA ALA A 103 -0.45 -1.88 13.69
C ALA A 103 -1.70 -1.28 13.04
N GLY A 104 -2.62 -0.73 13.85
CA GLY A 104 -3.83 -0.02 13.40
C GLY A 104 -5.08 -0.88 13.18
N ASP A 105 -6.21 -0.19 13.00
CA ASP A 105 -7.57 -0.73 12.87
C ASP A 105 -7.98 -1.59 14.07
N LEU A 106 -8.00 -0.96 15.23
CA LEU A 106 -8.49 -1.54 16.48
C LEU A 106 -10.01 -1.81 16.40
N THR A 107 -10.73 -0.93 15.72
CA THR A 107 -12.20 -0.86 15.73
C THR A 107 -12.78 -0.87 14.33
N ASP A 108 -14.08 -1.12 14.19
CA ASP A 108 -14.82 -0.89 12.92
C ASP A 108 -15.41 0.53 12.83
N ASP A 109 -15.90 1.05 13.97
CA ASP A 109 -16.76 2.23 14.04
C ASP A 109 -16.02 3.50 14.50
N GLY A 110 -14.79 3.35 14.99
CA GLY A 110 -13.95 4.44 15.45
C GLY A 110 -14.46 5.16 16.70
N SER A 111 -15.46 4.61 17.40
CA SER A 111 -16.02 5.27 18.58
C SER A 111 -15.07 5.21 19.78
N ARG A 112 -15.18 6.19 20.68
CA ARG A 112 -14.37 6.24 21.89
C ARG A 112 -14.52 4.95 22.71
N GLU A 113 -15.75 4.47 22.84
CA GLU A 113 -16.10 3.30 23.64
C GLU A 113 -15.48 2.03 23.06
N SER A 114 -15.55 1.85 21.74
CA SER A 114 -14.91 0.73 21.05
C SER A 114 -13.39 0.78 21.18
N ILE A 115 -12.78 1.95 21.00
CA ILE A 115 -11.32 2.10 21.16
C ILE A 115 -10.92 1.81 22.60
N GLN A 116 -11.62 2.36 23.60
CA GLN A 116 -11.32 2.10 25.00
C GLN A 116 -11.39 0.61 25.32
N ARG A 117 -12.41 -0.09 24.80
CA ARG A 117 -12.55 -1.53 24.99
C ARG A 117 -11.36 -2.32 24.43
N GLN A 118 -10.87 -1.95 23.25
CA GLN A 118 -9.68 -2.57 22.65
C GLN A 118 -8.42 -2.27 23.45
N LEU A 119 -8.26 -1.04 23.96
CA LEU A 119 -7.13 -0.69 24.84
C LEU A 119 -7.14 -1.50 26.13
N ASP A 120 -8.30 -1.63 26.78
CA ASP A 120 -8.48 -2.43 28.00
C ASP A 120 -8.12 -3.91 27.74
N TRP A 121 -8.58 -4.46 26.62
CA TRP A 121 -8.22 -5.81 26.18
C TRP A 121 -6.70 -5.96 25.97
N LEU A 122 -6.05 -5.02 25.27
CA LEU A 122 -4.60 -5.02 25.08
C LEU A 122 -3.84 -4.94 26.41
N GLY A 123 -4.33 -4.18 27.38
CA GLY A 123 -3.79 -4.14 28.74
C GLY A 123 -3.87 -5.49 29.44
N GLU A 124 -4.99 -6.21 29.26
CA GLU A 124 -5.14 -7.56 29.81
C GLU A 124 -4.25 -8.59 29.10
N VAL A 125 -4.12 -8.51 27.77
CA VAL A 125 -3.19 -9.33 26.99
C VAL A 125 -1.77 -9.11 27.50
N ARG A 126 -1.34 -7.85 27.64
CA ARG A 126 -0.01 -7.49 28.16
C ARG A 126 0.29 -8.21 29.47
N ARG A 127 -0.61 -8.06 30.43
CA ARG A 127 -0.47 -8.60 31.79
C ARG A 127 -0.49 -10.12 31.81
N ARG A 128 -1.43 -10.75 31.09
CA ARG A 128 -1.58 -12.21 31.10
C ARG A 128 -0.52 -12.94 30.29
N LYS A 129 0.02 -12.32 29.24
CA LYS A 129 1.04 -12.89 28.36
C LYS A 129 2.46 -12.45 28.69
N GLY A 130 2.63 -11.58 29.69
CA GLY A 130 3.94 -11.15 30.16
C GLY A 130 4.70 -10.33 29.11
N PHE A 131 4.01 -9.45 28.38
CA PHE A 131 4.67 -8.46 27.53
C PHE A 131 5.19 -7.31 28.38
N GLU A 132 6.38 -6.81 28.05
CA GLU A 132 6.93 -5.65 28.75
C GLU A 132 6.15 -4.39 28.38
N ARG A 133 5.90 -4.19 27.08
CA ARG A 133 5.07 -3.10 26.53
C ARG A 133 4.19 -3.57 25.37
N VAL A 134 3.10 -2.85 25.18
CA VAL A 134 2.24 -2.93 23.99
C VAL A 134 2.33 -1.59 23.27
N LEU A 135 2.67 -1.61 21.99
CA LEU A 135 2.76 -0.43 21.15
C LEU A 135 1.61 -0.43 20.15
N VAL A 136 0.96 0.72 19.99
CA VAL A 136 -0.24 0.87 19.18
C VAL A 136 -0.09 2.07 18.25
N VAL A 137 -0.34 1.89 16.97
CA VAL A 137 -0.68 2.98 16.04
C VAL A 137 -2.17 2.87 15.69
N ALA A 138 -2.78 3.97 15.28
CA ALA A 138 -4.14 3.98 14.76
C ALA A 138 -4.19 3.44 13.32
N GLY A 139 -5.39 3.08 12.86
CA GLY A 139 -5.68 2.86 11.44
C GLY A 139 -6.82 3.76 10.94
N ASN A 140 -7.31 3.49 9.73
CA ASN A 140 -8.36 4.28 9.11
C ASN A 140 -9.75 4.08 9.71
N HIS A 141 -9.96 3.04 10.52
CA HIS A 141 -11.20 2.87 11.26
C HIS A 141 -11.19 3.51 12.64
N ASP A 142 -10.04 3.95 13.15
CA ASP A 142 -9.89 4.42 14.54
C ASP A 142 -10.24 5.92 14.70
N GLY A 143 -11.45 6.28 14.25
CA GLY A 143 -11.94 7.66 14.10
C GLY A 143 -11.70 8.60 15.27
N TRP A 144 -11.90 8.15 16.52
CA TRP A 144 -11.73 9.00 17.71
C TRP A 144 -10.29 9.51 17.92
N LEU A 145 -9.29 8.80 17.41
CA LEU A 145 -7.88 9.19 17.49
C LEU A 145 -7.53 10.30 16.49
N ASP A 146 -8.28 10.42 15.38
CA ASP A 146 -8.09 11.48 14.38
C ASP A 146 -8.89 12.74 14.74
N LYS A 147 -8.31 13.52 15.68
CA LYS A 147 -8.94 14.70 16.30
C LYS A 147 -9.36 15.78 15.30
N GLU A 148 -8.62 15.93 14.22
CA GLU A 148 -8.82 16.99 13.23
C GLU A 148 -9.56 16.51 11.98
N GLY A 149 -9.64 15.20 11.75
CA GLY A 149 -10.36 14.58 10.64
C GLY A 149 -11.60 13.81 11.09
N ALA A 150 -11.51 12.48 11.03
CA ALA A 150 -12.65 11.58 11.14
C ALA A 150 -13.48 11.77 12.43
N ARG A 151 -12.86 12.11 13.57
CA ARG A 151 -13.59 12.34 14.83
C ARG A 151 -14.66 13.42 14.69
N GLN A 152 -14.33 14.53 14.02
CA GLN A 152 -15.27 15.65 13.85
C GLN A 152 -16.41 15.27 12.91
N VAL A 153 -16.10 14.49 11.88
CA VAL A 153 -17.06 14.02 10.87
C VAL A 153 -18.05 13.02 11.50
N LEU A 154 -17.56 12.07 12.29
CA LEU A 154 -18.36 11.00 12.86
C LEU A 154 -19.16 11.43 14.10
N PHE A 155 -18.58 12.28 14.95
CA PHE A 155 -19.13 12.57 16.28
C PHE A 155 -19.48 14.06 16.51
N GLY A 156 -19.31 14.91 15.49
CA GLY A 156 -19.69 16.32 15.49
C GLY A 156 -18.78 17.24 16.32
N GLU A 157 -18.99 18.56 16.24
CA GLU A 157 -18.16 19.57 16.92
C GLU A 157 -18.20 19.48 18.45
N GLY A 158 -19.27 18.92 19.02
CA GLY A 158 -19.41 18.66 20.47
C GLY A 158 -18.47 17.57 21.00
N SER A 159 -17.86 16.78 20.11
CA SER A 159 -16.82 15.80 20.46
C SER A 159 -15.45 16.41 20.74
N LYS A 160 -15.31 17.76 20.67
CA LYS A 160 -14.13 18.49 21.16
C LYS A 160 -13.91 18.39 22.67
N GLY A 161 -14.91 17.91 23.42
CA GLY A 161 -14.83 17.71 24.87
C GLY A 161 -13.86 16.61 25.31
N ASP A 162 -13.20 16.85 26.44
CA ASP A 162 -12.09 16.14 27.08
C ASP A 162 -12.39 14.71 27.58
N ALA A 163 -13.25 13.93 26.91
CA ALA A 163 -13.40 12.52 27.24
C ALA A 163 -12.16 11.75 26.74
N GLU A 164 -11.05 11.91 27.47
CA GLU A 164 -9.79 11.24 27.17
C GLU A 164 -9.96 9.72 27.25
N LEU A 165 -9.16 9.04 26.42
CA LEU A 165 -8.97 7.60 26.53
C LEU A 165 -8.07 7.33 27.74
N THR A 166 -8.41 6.31 28.51
CA THR A 166 -7.55 5.81 29.58
C THR A 166 -6.61 4.77 29.00
N TRP A 167 -5.30 5.02 29.07
CA TRP A 167 -4.28 4.09 28.59
C TRP A 167 -3.88 3.13 29.71
N PRO A 168 -4.09 1.80 29.55
CA PRO A 168 -3.63 0.84 30.55
C PRO A 168 -2.11 0.86 30.69
N GLU A 169 -1.62 0.47 31.88
CA GLU A 169 -0.19 0.47 32.17
C GLU A 169 0.60 -0.35 31.13
N GLY A 170 1.60 0.29 30.53
CA GLY A 170 2.47 -0.30 29.51
C GLY A 170 1.85 -0.48 28.13
N VAL A 171 0.63 0.03 27.89
CA VAL A 171 0.07 0.22 26.56
C VAL A 171 0.35 1.65 26.11
N GLN A 172 0.98 1.83 24.95
CA GLN A 172 1.48 3.12 24.50
C GLN A 172 1.06 3.40 23.05
N TYR A 173 0.50 4.60 22.84
CA TYR A 173 0.21 5.11 21.52
C TYR A 173 1.44 5.72 20.87
N LEU A 174 1.64 5.44 19.58
CA LEU A 174 2.65 6.07 18.76
C LEU A 174 1.99 6.97 17.72
N ASP A 175 2.33 8.25 17.80
CA ASP A 175 2.00 9.25 16.78
C ASP A 175 3.27 10.01 16.40
N GLY A 176 4.04 9.41 15.50
CA GLY A 176 5.30 9.94 15.01
C GLY A 176 5.16 11.26 14.25
N MET A 177 3.94 11.66 13.86
CA MET A 177 3.68 12.93 13.19
C MET A 177 3.36 14.06 14.18
N ALA A 178 2.90 13.75 15.39
CA ALA A 178 2.62 14.75 16.42
C ALA A 178 3.88 15.34 17.09
N GLY A 179 5.04 14.70 16.92
CA GLY A 179 6.30 15.12 17.54
C GLY A 179 7.07 16.17 16.75
N GLU A 180 6.86 17.46 17.00
CA GLU A 180 7.76 18.56 16.58
C GLU A 180 8.99 18.73 17.51
N GLY A 181 9.40 17.68 18.24
CA GLY A 181 10.51 17.70 19.20
C GLY A 181 11.88 17.27 18.62
N GLU A 182 12.95 17.44 19.41
CA GLU A 182 14.35 17.22 19.01
C GLU A 182 14.69 15.80 18.47
N ASN A 183 13.87 14.79 18.75
CA ASN A 183 14.06 13.39 18.33
C ASN A 183 13.03 12.89 17.30
N GLY A 184 12.27 13.77 16.64
CA GLY A 184 11.37 13.41 15.54
C GLY A 184 10.31 12.35 15.86
N GLY A 185 9.89 12.24 17.13
CA GLY A 185 8.87 11.28 17.58
C GLY A 185 9.36 9.85 17.85
N VAL A 186 10.66 9.59 17.86
CA VAL A 186 11.21 8.25 18.20
C VAL A 186 11.04 7.94 19.68
N MET A 187 10.56 6.73 19.97
CA MET A 187 10.53 6.15 21.30
C MET A 187 11.69 5.17 21.48
N THR A 188 12.58 5.43 22.44
CA THR A 188 13.58 4.43 22.83
C THR A 188 13.05 3.56 23.96
N ILE A 189 13.06 2.25 23.73
CA ILE A 189 12.66 1.22 24.68
C ILE A 189 13.92 0.55 25.19
N GLU A 190 14.20 0.70 26.48
CA GLU A 190 15.12 -0.17 27.21
C GLU A 190 14.33 -1.32 27.83
N PHE A 191 14.86 -2.54 27.67
CA PHE A 191 14.26 -3.76 28.15
C PHE A 191 14.76 -4.13 29.53
N GLU A 192 13.86 -4.57 30.40
CA GLU A 192 14.14 -5.03 31.76
C GLU A 192 13.89 -6.54 31.93
N GLY A 193 13.13 -7.15 31.02
CA GLY A 193 12.81 -8.57 31.01
C GLY A 193 13.92 -9.49 30.50
N ARG A 194 13.56 -10.50 29.70
CA ARG A 194 14.51 -11.50 29.16
C ARG A 194 15.67 -10.86 28.37
N ALA A 195 15.37 -9.76 27.69
CA ALA A 195 16.30 -8.99 26.88
C ALA A 195 16.99 -7.84 27.66
N LYS A 196 17.13 -7.98 28.99
CA LYS A 196 17.63 -6.91 29.87
C LYS A 196 18.88 -6.19 29.34
N GLY A 197 18.83 -4.86 29.34
CA GLY A 197 19.93 -4.00 28.92
C GLY A 197 20.07 -3.83 27.40
N ARG A 198 19.23 -4.52 26.61
CA ARG A 198 19.05 -4.18 25.19
C ARG A 198 18.15 -2.96 25.05
N ARG A 199 18.34 -2.24 23.95
CA ARG A 199 17.55 -1.07 23.60
C ARG A 199 17.09 -1.18 22.15
N LEU A 200 15.90 -0.66 21.85
CA LEU A 200 15.38 -0.48 20.50
C LEU A 200 14.74 0.90 20.37
N ASN A 201 14.91 1.50 19.21
CA ASN A 201 14.23 2.71 18.80
C ASN A 201 13.02 2.34 17.94
N VAL A 202 11.85 2.84 18.33
CA VAL A 202 10.59 2.59 17.65
C VAL A 202 9.99 3.90 17.18
N TRP A 203 9.52 3.92 15.94
CA TRP A 203 8.76 5.04 15.39
C TRP A 203 7.52 4.49 14.70
N GLY A 204 6.39 5.19 14.80
CA GLY A 204 5.20 4.75 14.08
C GLY A 204 4.12 5.80 13.88
N TRP A 205 3.32 5.60 12.84
CA TRP A 205 2.20 6.48 12.49
C TRP A 205 1.12 5.73 11.68
N GLY A 206 -0.14 6.03 11.99
CA GLY A 206 -1.31 5.32 11.47
C GLY A 206 -1.82 5.73 10.08
N GLY A 207 -1.12 6.63 9.39
CA GLY A 207 -1.63 7.20 8.15
C GLY A 207 -1.79 6.20 7.01
N VAL A 208 -2.84 6.38 6.20
CA VAL A 208 -3.09 5.59 4.99
C VAL A 208 -3.41 6.45 3.76
N PRO A 209 -3.11 5.98 2.54
CA PRO A 209 -3.69 6.56 1.35
C PRO A 209 -5.21 6.56 1.43
N ARG A 210 -5.85 7.59 0.87
CA ARG A 210 -7.30 7.70 0.81
C ARG A 210 -7.94 6.37 0.35
N CYS A 211 -8.79 5.81 1.20
CA CYS A 211 -9.41 4.49 1.07
C CYS A 211 -10.94 4.53 1.17
N GLY A 212 -11.52 5.69 1.49
CA GLY A 212 -12.97 5.87 1.54
C GLY A 212 -13.38 7.33 1.72
N GLY A 213 -14.55 7.57 2.31
CA GLY A 213 -15.07 8.90 2.59
C GLY A 213 -14.39 9.57 3.79
N PRO A 214 -14.84 10.78 4.17
CA PRO A 214 -14.26 11.56 5.27
C PRO A 214 -14.43 10.93 6.67
N GLU A 215 -15.25 9.89 6.79
CA GLU A 215 -15.40 9.06 7.98
C GLU A 215 -14.16 8.22 8.30
N HIS A 216 -13.30 7.94 7.31
CA HIS A 216 -12.07 7.19 7.52
C HIS A 216 -10.94 8.11 7.99
N ALA A 217 -10.27 7.67 9.05
CA ALA A 217 -9.26 8.42 9.78
C ALA A 217 -7.90 8.43 9.07
N PHE A 218 -7.09 9.46 9.36
CA PHE A 218 -5.66 9.53 8.99
C PHE A 218 -5.36 9.35 7.49
N GLN A 219 -6.31 9.73 6.63
CA GLN A 219 -6.15 9.61 5.18
C GLN A 219 -5.25 10.71 4.62
N TYR A 220 -4.42 10.35 3.63
CA TYR A 220 -3.66 11.31 2.82
C TYR A 220 -3.77 11.00 1.32
N ASP A 221 -3.47 11.99 0.49
CA ASP A 221 -3.46 11.81 -0.96
C ASP A 221 -2.19 11.07 -1.43
N ARG A 222 -2.35 10.09 -2.33
CA ARG A 222 -1.24 9.26 -2.84
C ARG A 222 -0.17 10.09 -3.55
N ALA A 223 -0.57 11.11 -4.30
CA ALA A 223 0.35 11.96 -5.07
C ALA A 223 1.08 12.96 -4.18
N SER A 224 0.50 13.36 -3.04
CA SER A 224 1.10 14.26 -2.06
C SER A 224 1.26 13.58 -0.69
N HIS A 225 1.89 12.41 -0.66
CA HIS A 225 2.10 11.66 0.57
C HIS A 225 3.00 12.43 1.57
N PRO A 226 2.84 12.25 2.89
CA PRO A 226 3.56 13.03 3.89
C PRO A 226 4.93 12.46 4.29
N TRP A 227 5.30 11.26 3.82
CA TRP A 227 6.42 10.46 4.35
C TRP A 227 7.83 11.03 4.17
N THR A 228 8.06 11.93 3.20
CA THR A 228 9.41 12.38 2.83
C THR A 228 10.20 12.92 4.02
N ASN A 229 11.32 12.27 4.35
CA ASN A 229 12.21 12.63 5.47
C ASN A 229 11.51 12.70 6.84
N ARG A 230 10.48 11.86 7.06
CA ARG A 230 9.75 11.86 8.32
C ARG A 230 10.25 10.83 9.31
N ILE A 231 10.71 9.67 8.85
CA ILE A 231 11.09 8.56 9.75
C ILE A 231 12.55 8.75 10.21
N PRO A 232 12.86 8.89 11.51
CA PRO A 232 14.24 9.11 11.92
C PRO A 232 15.16 7.92 11.60
N VAL A 233 16.42 8.19 11.25
CA VAL A 233 17.37 7.19 10.71
C VAL A 233 17.78 6.12 11.72
N GLU A 234 17.63 6.41 13.01
CA GLU A 234 17.91 5.55 14.13
C GLU A 234 16.79 4.56 14.44
N THR A 235 15.69 4.55 13.66
CA THR A 235 14.53 3.67 13.87
C THR A 235 14.89 2.20 13.61
N ASP A 236 14.83 1.37 14.66
CA ASP A 236 15.03 -0.08 14.56
C ASP A 236 13.74 -0.81 14.16
N ILE A 237 12.61 -0.41 14.74
CA ILE A 237 11.26 -0.91 14.43
C ILE A 237 10.40 0.24 13.89
N LEU A 238 9.91 0.08 12.67
CA LEU A 238 8.91 0.95 12.08
C LEU A 238 7.51 0.33 12.22
N ILE A 239 6.53 1.10 12.67
CA ILE A 239 5.13 0.67 12.77
C ILE A 239 4.26 1.62 11.95
N THR A 240 3.62 1.14 10.89
CA THR A 240 2.66 1.94 10.11
C THR A 240 1.35 1.20 10.00
N HIS A 241 0.26 1.85 9.63
CA HIS A 241 -0.93 1.08 9.24
C HIS A 241 -0.85 0.68 7.75
N THR A 242 -0.44 1.60 6.88
CA THR A 242 -0.26 1.32 5.45
C THR A 242 0.96 0.46 5.14
N PRO A 243 0.87 -0.50 4.20
CA PRO A 243 2.01 -1.22 3.68
C PRO A 243 2.90 -0.36 2.76
N PRO A 244 4.22 -0.63 2.70
CA PRO A 244 5.08 -0.05 1.68
C PRO A 244 4.68 -0.61 0.30
N ARG A 245 4.84 0.19 -0.75
CA ARG A 245 4.51 -0.21 -2.12
C ARG A 245 5.22 -1.52 -2.51
N HIS A 246 4.51 -2.41 -3.21
CA HIS A 246 4.99 -3.68 -3.78
C HIS A 246 5.25 -4.84 -2.81
N HIS A 247 5.06 -4.64 -1.51
CA HIS A 247 5.31 -5.66 -0.50
C HIS A 247 4.08 -5.89 0.35
N LEU A 248 3.50 -7.08 0.22
CA LEU A 248 2.31 -7.50 1.00
C LEU A 248 1.15 -6.49 0.91
N ASP A 249 1.02 -5.82 -0.24
CA ASP A 249 0.21 -4.60 -0.38
C ASP A 249 -0.92 -4.68 -1.41
N LEU A 250 -1.06 -5.79 -2.15
CA LEU A 250 -1.97 -5.92 -3.30
C LEU A 250 -1.86 -4.79 -4.34
N GLY A 251 -0.72 -4.08 -4.41
CA GLY A 251 -0.63 -2.87 -5.22
C GLY A 251 -1.46 -1.71 -4.69
N LEU A 252 -1.67 -1.62 -3.38
CA LEU A 252 -2.31 -0.50 -2.67
C LEU A 252 -1.36 0.24 -1.73
N GLY A 253 -0.12 -0.22 -1.57
CA GLY A 253 0.87 0.39 -0.67
C GLY A 253 1.36 1.77 -1.13
N CYS A 254 2.10 2.45 -0.24
CA CYS A 254 2.58 3.80 -0.47
C CYS A 254 4.03 3.84 -1.01
N ALA A 255 4.25 4.52 -2.13
CA ALA A 255 5.57 4.69 -2.73
C ALA A 255 6.50 5.58 -1.89
N GLY A 256 5.95 6.60 -1.24
CA GLY A 256 6.70 7.46 -0.31
C GLY A 256 7.24 6.69 0.89
N LEU A 257 6.43 5.78 1.44
CA LEU A 257 6.84 4.91 2.53
C LEU A 257 7.95 3.94 2.09
N LEU A 258 7.84 3.36 0.89
CA LEU A 258 8.91 2.53 0.32
C LEU A 258 10.23 3.32 0.17
N ALA A 259 10.17 4.58 -0.28
CA ALA A 259 11.36 5.42 -0.38
C ALA A 259 12.02 5.67 0.99
N GLU A 260 11.22 5.87 2.05
CA GLU A 260 11.75 6.00 3.41
C GLU A 260 12.38 4.69 3.92
N LEU A 261 11.85 3.52 3.56
CA LEU A 261 12.50 2.25 3.90
C LEU A 261 13.90 2.13 3.32
N TRP A 262 14.13 2.58 2.08
CA TRP A 262 15.46 2.62 1.49
C TRP A 262 16.42 3.58 2.21
N ARG A 263 15.89 4.64 2.80
CA ARG A 263 16.66 5.64 3.54
C ARG A 263 17.01 5.16 4.95
N VAL A 264 16.02 4.66 5.70
CA VAL A 264 16.13 4.32 7.12
C VAL A 264 16.59 2.88 7.36
N LYS A 265 16.09 1.94 6.55
CA LYS A 265 16.41 0.51 6.63
C LYS A 265 16.14 -0.10 8.02
N PRO A 266 14.94 0.07 8.59
CA PRO A 266 14.61 -0.52 9.89
C PRO A 266 14.77 -2.05 9.86
N LYS A 267 15.10 -2.67 10.99
CA LYS A 267 15.22 -4.13 11.09
C LYS A 267 13.88 -4.83 10.95
N LEU A 268 12.82 -4.21 11.48
CA LEU A 268 11.46 -4.71 11.41
C LEU A 268 10.52 -3.58 11.00
N HIS A 269 9.64 -3.84 10.04
CA HIS A 269 8.53 -2.96 9.69
C HIS A 269 7.22 -3.74 9.83
N VAL A 270 6.37 -3.30 10.75
CA VAL A 270 5.07 -3.92 11.02
C VAL A 270 3.95 -3.01 10.50
N PHE A 271 3.01 -3.59 9.76
CA PHE A 271 1.87 -2.89 9.18
C PHE A 271 0.63 -3.76 9.03
N GLY A 272 -0.48 -3.17 8.60
CA GLY A 272 -1.78 -3.85 8.41
C GLY A 272 -2.49 -3.36 7.15
N HIS A 273 -3.77 -3.00 7.28
CA HIS A 273 -4.63 -2.33 6.30
C HIS A 273 -5.04 -3.19 5.10
N VAL A 274 -4.09 -3.89 4.48
CA VAL A 274 -4.35 -4.77 3.33
C VAL A 274 -4.46 -6.21 3.83
N HIS A 275 -5.66 -6.63 4.23
CA HIS A 275 -5.90 -7.92 4.89
C HIS A 275 -5.44 -9.14 4.10
N TRP A 276 -5.57 -9.10 2.77
CA TRP A 276 -5.11 -10.15 1.86
C TRP A 276 -3.59 -10.25 1.73
N GLY A 277 -2.87 -9.22 2.17
CA GLY A 277 -1.41 -9.21 2.23
C GLY A 277 -0.84 -9.84 3.49
N ALA A 278 -1.66 -10.33 4.42
CA ALA A 278 -1.21 -10.87 5.70
C ALA A 278 -0.07 -11.90 5.55
N GLY A 279 0.99 -11.73 6.35
CA GLY A 279 2.18 -12.55 6.27
C GLY A 279 3.46 -11.75 6.52
N ARG A 280 4.58 -12.28 6.04
CA ARG A 280 5.89 -11.65 6.21
C ARG A 280 6.77 -11.87 4.99
N GLU A 281 7.63 -10.89 4.71
CA GLU A 281 8.57 -10.90 3.59
C GLU A 281 9.93 -10.37 4.05
N ALA A 282 11.01 -11.03 3.65
CA ALA A 282 12.36 -10.52 3.86
C ALA A 282 12.70 -9.48 2.79
N VAL A 283 13.30 -8.37 3.17
CA VAL A 283 13.78 -7.34 2.26
C VAL A 283 15.28 -7.15 2.44
N TYR A 284 15.97 -6.99 1.31
CA TYR A 284 17.41 -6.76 1.29
C TYR A 284 17.68 -5.49 0.50
N TYR A 285 18.24 -4.46 1.12
CA TYR A 285 18.48 -3.16 0.46
C TYR A 285 19.67 -3.20 -0.52
N ASP A 286 19.55 -3.98 -1.59
CA ASP A 286 20.54 -4.23 -2.64
C ASP A 286 19.96 -4.11 -4.07
N GLU A 287 20.81 -4.30 -5.08
CA GLU A 287 20.40 -4.10 -6.48
C GLU A 287 19.36 -5.11 -6.97
N CYS A 288 19.23 -6.30 -6.34
CA CYS A 288 18.17 -7.25 -6.70
C CYS A 288 16.80 -6.70 -6.29
N GLN A 289 16.70 -6.21 -5.05
CA GLN A 289 15.50 -5.57 -4.53
C GLN A 289 15.12 -4.34 -5.34
N ARG A 290 16.09 -3.46 -5.62
CA ARG A 290 15.85 -2.24 -6.40
C ARG A 290 15.34 -2.56 -7.81
N ALA A 291 15.93 -3.55 -8.48
CA ALA A 291 15.48 -3.97 -9.80
C ALA A 291 14.07 -4.56 -9.77
N TYR A 292 13.73 -5.34 -8.74
CA TYR A 292 12.39 -5.90 -8.55
C TYR A 292 11.35 -4.79 -8.35
N GLU A 293 11.57 -3.89 -7.40
CA GLU A 293 10.67 -2.78 -7.14
C GLU A 293 10.51 -1.85 -8.35
N SER A 294 11.59 -1.59 -9.10
CA SER A 294 11.54 -0.79 -10.32
C SER A 294 10.70 -1.44 -11.43
N LEU A 295 10.83 -2.76 -11.60
CA LEU A 295 9.99 -3.55 -12.52
C LEU A 295 8.51 -3.46 -12.13
N MET A 296 8.21 -3.57 -10.82
CA MET A 296 6.84 -3.51 -10.31
C MET A 296 6.24 -2.10 -10.42
N ALA A 297 7.03 -1.05 -10.17
CA ALA A 297 6.59 0.34 -10.22
C ALA A 297 6.13 0.76 -11.63
N ARG A 298 6.87 0.36 -12.67
CA ARG A 298 6.47 0.64 -14.06
C ARG A 298 5.17 -0.04 -14.46
N GLY A 299 4.70 -1.03 -13.71
CA GLY A 299 3.40 -1.65 -13.97
C GLY A 299 2.18 -0.79 -13.68
N ALA A 300 2.32 0.24 -12.83
CA ALA A 300 1.19 1.03 -12.35
C ALA A 300 0.87 2.27 -13.21
N ASP A 301 1.86 2.82 -13.93
CA ASP A 301 1.71 4.10 -14.62
C ASP A 301 2.01 3.98 -16.11
N VAL A 302 0.95 4.04 -16.93
CA VAL A 302 1.06 4.62 -18.29
C VAL A 302 -0.15 5.52 -18.51
N PRO A 303 0.01 6.85 -18.47
CA PRO A 303 -1.00 7.76 -18.97
C PRO A 303 -1.21 7.48 -20.46
N PHE A 304 -2.46 7.28 -20.84
CA PHE A 304 -2.90 7.36 -22.23
C PHE A 304 -2.34 8.67 -22.83
N PRO A 305 -1.77 8.68 -24.05
CA PRO A 305 -1.45 9.96 -24.68
C PRO A 305 -2.75 10.77 -24.80
N PRO A 306 -2.85 11.97 -24.21
CA PRO A 306 -4.01 12.81 -24.45
C PRO A 306 -4.02 13.12 -25.94
N ALA A 307 -5.17 12.89 -26.57
CA ALA A 307 -5.43 13.01 -28.02
C ALA A 307 -5.08 11.78 -28.88
N PHE A 308 -5.91 10.75 -28.81
CA PHE A 308 -6.60 10.39 -30.06
C PHE A 308 -7.74 11.41 -30.23
N PRO A 309 -7.79 12.19 -31.32
CA PRO A 309 -9.03 12.87 -31.66
C PRO A 309 -10.08 11.76 -31.79
N SER A 310 -11.20 11.93 -31.10
CA SER A 310 -12.34 11.02 -31.19
C SER A 310 -13.00 11.16 -32.58
N ILE A 311 -12.34 10.66 -33.62
CA ILE A 311 -12.85 10.66 -35.01
C ILE A 311 -14.07 9.73 -35.13
N PHE A 312 -14.33 8.89 -34.11
CA PHE A 312 -15.48 7.98 -34.03
C PHE A 312 -16.53 8.37 -32.98
N SER A 313 -16.58 9.63 -32.55
CA SER A 313 -17.77 10.13 -31.84
C SER A 313 -18.94 10.22 -32.82
N PHE A 314 -19.70 9.14 -32.95
CA PHE A 314 -21.04 9.20 -33.55
C PHE A 314 -21.85 10.21 -32.72
N PRO A 315 -22.46 11.24 -33.33
CA PRO A 315 -23.32 12.14 -32.58
C PRO A 315 -24.48 11.31 -31.99
N ALA A 316 -24.60 11.35 -30.67
CA ALA A 316 -25.77 10.83 -29.99
C ALA A 316 -27.00 11.49 -30.60
N SER A 317 -27.97 10.68 -31.03
CA SER A 317 -29.29 11.14 -31.45
C SER A 317 -29.88 11.99 -30.34
N VAL A 318 -30.07 13.28 -30.62
CA VAL A 318 -30.78 14.19 -29.73
C VAL A 318 -32.24 13.78 -29.72
N SER A 319 -32.65 13.04 -28.70
CA SER A 319 -34.06 12.88 -28.33
C SER A 319 -34.57 14.24 -27.85
N ALA A 320 -35.51 14.78 -28.59
CA ALA A 320 -36.20 16.02 -28.30
C ALA A 320 -36.91 15.96 -26.94
N VAL A 321 -36.67 16.97 -26.10
CA VAL A 321 -37.62 17.40 -25.06
C VAL A 321 -37.80 18.91 -25.20
N SER A 322 -39.06 19.27 -25.39
CA SER A 322 -39.62 20.60 -25.58
C SER A 322 -39.81 21.34 -24.25
N GLN A 323 -39.67 22.68 -24.30
CA GLN A 323 -40.52 23.71 -23.68
C GLN A 323 -39.78 25.06 -23.81
N SER A 324 -40.20 25.95 -24.73
CA SER A 324 -41.07 27.13 -24.52
C SER A 324 -40.50 28.14 -23.51
N ALA A 325 -40.43 29.46 -23.69
CA ALA A 325 -40.78 30.39 -24.75
C ALA A 325 -40.25 31.77 -24.30
N SER A 326 -39.75 32.63 -25.19
CA SER A 326 -40.06 34.07 -25.14
C SER A 326 -39.59 34.75 -26.43
N GLN A 327 -40.53 35.48 -27.03
CA GLN A 327 -40.43 36.21 -28.28
C GLN A 327 -39.44 37.38 -28.21
N ASN A 328 -38.89 37.73 -29.37
CA ASN A 328 -39.16 38.98 -30.09
C ASN A 328 -37.89 39.73 -30.54
N ARG A 329 -37.55 39.64 -31.84
CA ARG A 329 -37.33 40.79 -32.75
C ARG A 329 -36.78 40.31 -34.10
N GLN A 330 -37.51 40.69 -35.15
CA GLN A 330 -37.13 40.58 -36.55
C GLN A 330 -36.11 41.68 -36.88
N GLU A 331 -35.09 41.35 -37.69
CA GLU A 331 -34.54 42.19 -38.76
C GLU A 331 -33.54 41.37 -39.64
N PRO A 332 -33.14 41.84 -40.84
CA PRO A 332 -33.39 41.09 -42.07
C PRO A 332 -32.22 40.24 -42.58
N ARG A 333 -32.58 39.22 -43.37
CA ARG A 333 -31.70 38.37 -44.17
C ARG A 333 -30.76 39.19 -45.07
N SER A 334 -29.48 39.25 -44.71
CA SER A 334 -28.38 39.40 -45.68
C SER A 334 -27.80 38.02 -45.96
N LYS A 335 -27.99 37.54 -47.19
CA LYS A 335 -27.32 36.33 -47.70
C LYS A 335 -25.85 36.67 -47.95
N MET A 336 -25.01 36.62 -46.92
CA MET A 336 -23.58 36.38 -47.14
C MET A 336 -23.37 34.87 -47.18
N ARG A 337 -23.17 34.36 -48.40
CA ARG A 337 -22.57 33.06 -48.65
C ARG A 337 -21.15 33.13 -48.08
N GLU A 338 -20.98 32.73 -46.83
CA GLU A 338 -19.66 32.47 -46.28
C GLU A 338 -19.09 31.31 -47.09
N LYS A 339 -18.18 31.62 -48.01
CA LYS A 339 -17.38 30.60 -48.70
C LYS A 339 -16.59 29.90 -47.60
N GLN A 340 -17.07 28.75 -47.17
CA GLN A 340 -16.30 27.76 -46.43
C GLN A 340 -15.00 27.53 -47.23
N LYS A 341 -13.91 28.17 -46.80
CA LYS A 341 -12.59 27.92 -47.36
C LYS A 341 -12.28 26.43 -47.13
N PRO A 342 -11.59 25.74 -48.05
CA PRO A 342 -11.34 24.32 -47.93
C PRO A 342 -10.24 24.09 -46.89
N THR A 343 -10.55 24.25 -45.60
CA THR A 343 -9.68 23.84 -44.49
C THR A 343 -9.65 22.32 -44.30
N ASN A 344 -10.49 21.57 -45.02
CA ASN A 344 -10.59 20.12 -44.88
C ASN A 344 -9.58 19.32 -45.73
N LEU A 345 -9.14 19.80 -46.90
CA LEU A 345 -8.27 19.00 -47.77
C LEU A 345 -6.84 18.88 -47.21
N VAL A 346 -6.28 19.98 -46.69
CA VAL A 346 -4.94 19.98 -46.07
C VAL A 346 -4.93 19.13 -44.80
N ASN A 347 -5.96 19.22 -43.96
CA ASN A 347 -6.07 18.38 -42.77
C ASN A 347 -6.26 16.89 -43.11
N PHE A 348 -7.01 16.57 -44.17
CA PHE A 348 -7.19 15.20 -44.65
C PHE A 348 -5.91 14.62 -45.28
N LEU A 349 -5.14 15.45 -46.00
CA LEU A 349 -3.84 15.08 -46.58
C LEU A 349 -2.73 14.94 -45.52
N LEU A 350 -2.82 15.67 -44.41
CA LEU A 350 -1.89 15.56 -43.29
C LEU A 350 -2.26 14.41 -42.32
N LEU A 351 -3.48 13.87 -42.38
CA LEU A 351 -3.94 12.80 -41.50
C LEU A 351 -3.05 11.54 -41.54
N PRO A 352 -2.58 11.04 -42.71
CA PRO A 352 -1.65 9.92 -42.76
C PRO A 352 -0.28 10.26 -42.16
N VAL A 353 0.16 11.53 -42.26
CA VAL A 353 1.44 11.99 -41.67
C VAL A 353 1.33 12.05 -40.15
N TYR A 354 0.24 12.63 -39.62
CA TYR A 354 -0.04 12.63 -38.18
C TYR A 354 -0.21 11.20 -37.64
N PHE A 355 -0.91 10.33 -38.38
CA PHE A 355 -1.06 8.93 -38.02
C PHE A 355 0.28 8.19 -38.02
N GLY A 356 1.11 8.37 -39.04
CA GLY A 356 2.45 7.78 -39.11
C GLY A 356 3.37 8.26 -37.99
N LEU A 357 3.34 9.55 -37.66
CA LEU A 357 4.11 10.11 -36.54
C LEU A 357 3.62 9.58 -35.19
N ALA A 358 2.29 9.55 -34.96
CA ALA A 358 1.70 9.00 -33.75
C ALA A 358 2.03 7.51 -33.59
N LEU A 359 1.99 6.74 -34.68
CA LEU A 359 2.34 5.33 -34.70
C LEU A 359 3.84 5.10 -34.44
N SER A 360 4.71 5.96 -34.97
CA SER A 360 6.16 5.91 -34.71
C SER A 360 6.50 6.23 -33.24
N LEU A 361 5.93 7.31 -32.69
CA LEU A 361 6.07 7.66 -31.27
C LEU A 361 5.50 6.57 -30.36
N TYR A 362 4.41 5.95 -30.78
CA TYR A 362 3.81 4.80 -30.10
C TYR A 362 4.79 3.63 -30.05
N PHE A 363 5.27 3.12 -31.19
CA PHE A 363 6.21 2.01 -31.21
C PHE A 363 7.52 2.32 -30.48
N GLY A 364 7.97 3.58 -30.50
CA GLY A 364 9.10 4.04 -29.70
C GLY A 364 8.88 3.84 -28.20
N LYS A 365 7.76 4.33 -27.66
CA LYS A 365 7.40 4.15 -26.23
C LYS A 365 7.20 2.68 -25.86
N VAL A 366 6.61 1.91 -26.77
CA VAL A 366 6.40 0.48 -26.58
C VAL A 366 7.73 -0.27 -26.49
N PHE A 367 8.63 -0.01 -27.44
CA PHE A 367 9.96 -0.59 -27.46
C PHE A 367 10.76 -0.19 -26.21
N GLU A 368 10.73 1.09 -25.85
CA GLU A 368 11.37 1.59 -24.62
C GLU A 368 10.84 0.86 -23.39
N ARG A 369 9.53 0.67 -23.27
CA ARG A 369 8.92 -0.06 -22.16
C ARG A 369 9.35 -1.53 -22.12
N VAL A 370 9.25 -2.24 -23.25
CA VAL A 370 9.65 -3.65 -23.33
C VAL A 370 11.12 -3.78 -22.99
N TRP A 371 11.96 -2.88 -23.50
CA TRP A 371 13.38 -2.84 -23.22
C TRP A 371 13.65 -2.63 -21.71
N MET A 372 13.05 -1.62 -21.09
CA MET A 372 13.26 -1.32 -19.66
C MET A 372 12.79 -2.46 -18.74
N ASP A 373 11.61 -3.03 -19.00
CA ASP A 373 11.10 -4.16 -18.20
C ASP A 373 11.96 -5.41 -18.40
N SER A 374 12.44 -5.67 -19.63
CA SER A 374 13.39 -6.77 -19.89
C SER A 374 14.74 -6.55 -19.20
N MET A 375 15.23 -5.31 -19.16
CA MET A 375 16.47 -4.97 -18.47
C MET A 375 16.35 -5.19 -16.97
N ASP A 376 15.26 -4.75 -16.35
CA ASP A 376 15.08 -4.96 -14.91
C ASP A 376 14.81 -6.41 -14.55
N ALA A 377 14.09 -7.16 -15.39
CA ALA A 377 14.00 -8.60 -15.25
C ALA A 377 15.39 -9.27 -15.28
N ALA A 378 16.24 -8.89 -16.23
CA ALA A 378 17.61 -9.39 -16.30
C ALA A 378 18.44 -8.98 -15.07
N ARG A 379 18.27 -7.76 -14.56
CA ARG A 379 18.92 -7.29 -13.33
C ARG A 379 18.46 -8.06 -12.11
N VAL A 380 17.17 -8.36 -11.96
CA VAL A 380 16.66 -9.21 -10.86
C VAL A 380 17.32 -10.58 -10.91
N ILE A 381 17.37 -11.21 -12.08
CA ILE A 381 17.99 -12.53 -12.25
C ILE A 381 19.48 -12.49 -11.93
N TRP A 382 20.20 -11.51 -12.48
CA TRP A 382 21.64 -11.36 -12.27
C TRP A 382 21.98 -11.05 -10.81
N HIS A 383 21.38 -10.01 -10.24
CA HIS A 383 21.66 -9.59 -8.87
C HIS A 383 21.12 -10.59 -7.85
N GLY A 384 19.99 -11.23 -8.10
CA GLY A 384 19.44 -12.28 -7.23
C GLY A 384 20.34 -13.51 -7.19
N THR A 385 20.77 -13.99 -8.35
CA THR A 385 21.70 -15.14 -8.45
C THR A 385 23.02 -14.82 -7.75
N THR A 386 23.61 -13.66 -8.04
CA THR A 386 24.88 -13.25 -7.43
C THR A 386 24.76 -13.03 -5.92
N ALA A 387 23.64 -12.48 -5.43
CA ALA A 387 23.39 -12.32 -3.99
C ALA A 387 23.28 -13.67 -3.27
N VAL A 388 22.57 -14.65 -3.85
CA VAL A 388 22.48 -16.02 -3.31
C VAL A 388 23.86 -16.68 -3.28
N VAL A 389 24.60 -16.65 -4.40
CA VAL A 389 25.93 -17.25 -4.49
C VAL A 389 26.87 -16.61 -3.48
N TRP A 390 26.92 -15.27 -3.43
CA TRP A 390 27.79 -14.54 -2.50
C TRP A 390 27.44 -14.84 -1.04
N LYS A 391 26.15 -14.91 -0.71
CA LYS A 391 25.67 -15.30 0.62
C LYS A 391 26.28 -16.64 1.02
N TRP A 392 26.09 -17.69 0.23
CA TRP A 392 26.50 -19.04 0.63
C TRP A 392 28.00 -19.30 0.51
N VAL A 393 28.67 -18.70 -0.46
CA VAL A 393 30.11 -18.90 -0.68
C VAL A 393 30.95 -18.09 0.31
N MET A 394 30.55 -16.84 0.60
CA MET A 394 31.39 -15.92 1.38
C MET A 394 30.89 -15.74 2.83
N GLN A 395 29.58 -15.66 3.04
CA GLN A 395 29.02 -15.36 4.37
C GLN A 395 28.53 -16.61 5.12
N GLY A 396 28.23 -17.69 4.41
CA GLY A 396 27.71 -18.93 4.99
C GLY A 396 26.29 -18.80 5.57
N PRO A 397 25.83 -19.77 6.38
CA PRO A 397 24.45 -19.86 6.88
C PRO A 397 24.07 -18.81 7.95
N GLY A 398 24.99 -17.92 8.33
CA GLY A 398 24.78 -16.94 9.41
C GLY A 398 23.75 -15.85 9.09
N SER A 399 23.70 -14.80 9.92
CA SER A 399 22.79 -13.66 9.70
C SER A 399 23.01 -13.01 8.32
N ASN A 400 21.92 -12.57 7.71
CA ASN A 400 21.98 -11.58 6.64
C ASN A 400 21.91 -10.16 7.22
N ASN A 401 22.17 -9.16 6.36
CA ASN A 401 21.93 -7.74 6.64
C ASN A 401 20.62 -7.27 6.00
N GLY A 402 19.56 -8.06 6.15
CA GLY A 402 18.21 -7.72 5.68
C GLY A 402 17.34 -7.08 6.76
N ALA A 403 16.11 -6.81 6.36
CA ALA A 403 14.99 -6.39 7.18
C ALA A 403 13.82 -7.38 7.00
N LEU A 404 12.87 -7.35 7.93
CA LEU A 404 11.64 -8.12 7.84
C LEU A 404 10.44 -7.17 7.76
N LEU A 405 9.62 -7.35 6.73
CA LEU A 405 8.32 -6.72 6.58
C LEU A 405 7.25 -7.68 7.10
N VAL A 406 6.31 -7.18 7.90
CA VAL A 406 5.24 -7.96 8.50
C VAL A 406 3.92 -7.26 8.28
N ASN A 407 3.07 -7.83 7.42
CA ASN A 407 1.66 -7.50 7.39
C ASN A 407 0.97 -8.33 8.48
N ALA A 408 0.63 -7.68 9.57
CA ALA A 408 0.15 -8.25 10.81
C ALA A 408 -1.37 -8.44 10.86
N SER A 409 -2.09 -8.21 9.74
CA SER A 409 -3.55 -8.31 9.70
C SER A 409 -4.02 -9.69 10.16
N VAL A 410 -4.74 -9.72 11.28
CA VAL A 410 -5.37 -10.94 11.77
C VAL A 410 -6.72 -11.21 11.08
N THR A 411 -7.28 -10.21 10.39
CA THR A 411 -8.48 -10.32 9.57
C THR A 411 -8.18 -10.90 8.19
N TYR A 412 -8.99 -11.85 7.74
CA TYR A 412 -8.86 -12.51 6.44
C TYR A 412 -9.73 -11.84 5.37
N GLY A 413 -9.06 -11.22 4.41
CA GLY A 413 -9.69 -10.51 3.30
C GLY A 413 -10.78 -9.55 3.78
N ASN A 414 -11.89 -9.50 3.04
CA ASN A 414 -13.04 -8.65 3.38
C ASN A 414 -14.14 -9.40 4.14
N THR A 415 -13.78 -10.48 4.86
CA THR A 415 -14.78 -11.40 5.44
C THR A 415 -15.24 -11.00 6.84
N GLY A 416 -14.57 -10.06 7.50
CA GLY A 416 -14.74 -9.74 8.92
C GLY A 416 -14.31 -10.88 9.86
N LYS A 417 -13.70 -11.95 9.34
CA LYS A 417 -13.24 -13.08 10.15
C LYS A 417 -11.78 -12.92 10.52
N VAL A 418 -11.50 -13.00 11.81
CA VAL A 418 -10.15 -12.91 12.35
C VAL A 418 -9.51 -14.29 12.41
N ILE A 419 -8.96 -14.78 11.29
CA ILE A 419 -8.40 -16.15 11.18
C ILE A 419 -6.94 -16.19 10.78
N ASN A 420 -6.35 -15.08 10.32
CA ASN A 420 -4.93 -15.07 9.98
C ASN A 420 -4.07 -15.29 11.24
N PRO A 421 -2.91 -15.94 11.09
CA PRO A 421 -2.03 -16.23 12.22
C PRO A 421 -1.33 -14.96 12.71
N VAL A 422 -1.19 -14.85 14.03
CA VAL A 422 -0.34 -13.85 14.68
C VAL A 422 1.11 -14.02 14.24
N GLN A 423 1.79 -12.92 13.96
CA GLN A 423 3.18 -12.94 13.49
C GLN A 423 4.14 -12.77 14.67
N VAL A 424 5.20 -13.58 14.72
CA VAL A 424 6.22 -13.53 15.78
C VAL A 424 7.61 -13.35 15.16
N VAL A 425 8.36 -12.41 15.71
CA VAL A 425 9.71 -12.03 15.28
C VAL A 425 10.64 -12.03 16.49
N GLU A 426 11.88 -12.48 16.31
CA GLU A 426 12.92 -12.52 17.34
C GLU A 426 14.09 -11.64 16.89
N LEU A 427 14.27 -10.47 17.50
CA LEU A 427 15.31 -9.46 17.17
C LEU A 427 16.59 -9.61 18.00
#